data_AF-A0A0E3P5A4-F1
#
_entry.id   AF-A0A0E3P5A4-F1
#
_cell.length_a   1.000
_cell.length_b   1.000
_cell.length_c   1.000
_cell.angle_alpha   90.00
_cell.angle_beta   90.00
_cell.angle_gamma   90.00
#
_symmetry.space_group_name_H-M   'P 1'
#
loop_
_entity.id
_entity.type
_entity.pdbx_description
1 polymer ?
#
loop_
_entity_poly.entity_id
_entity_poly.type
_entity_poly.pdbx_seq_one_letter_code
_entity_poly.pdbx_strand_id
1 'polypeptide(L)'
;MIQIDPIYGMPIDTEKAQFKAEIRGGTYYFCNEEHKRSFLESPRIAYFSMEVGLKSEMPTYSGGLGVLAGDTIRSGADLKIPLVAVTLLSRKGYLKQKITDSGDQLEYPEDWDPSRSLRPLPETVNVRIGGNEVKIKSWIYD
;
A
#
# COMPACT_ATOMS: atom_id res chain seq x y z
N MET A 1 8.44 -4.74 27.03
CA MET A 1 7.36 -4.95 26.01
C MET A 1 7.92 -5.90 24.94
N ILE A 2 7.12 -6.76 24.30
CA ILE A 2 7.63 -7.66 23.25
C ILE A 2 7.32 -7.07 21.87
N GLN A 3 8.34 -6.95 21.03
CA GLN A 3 8.21 -6.62 19.60
C GLN A 3 8.85 -7.70 18.73
N ILE A 4 8.64 -7.64 17.42
CA ILE A 4 9.13 -8.64 16.47
C ILE A 4 10.30 -8.07 15.68
N ASP A 5 11.39 -8.83 15.57
CA ASP A 5 12.51 -8.53 14.67
C ASP A 5 11.99 -8.48 13.22
N PRO A 6 12.14 -7.34 12.51
CA PRO A 6 11.57 -7.18 11.17
C PRO A 6 12.27 -8.02 10.09
N ILE A 7 13.42 -8.64 10.36
CA ILE A 7 14.13 -9.48 9.40
C ILE A 7 13.64 -10.94 9.49
N TYR A 8 13.66 -11.53 10.68
CA TYR A 8 13.38 -12.97 10.86
C TYR A 8 12.14 -13.31 11.70
N GLY A 9 11.43 -12.30 12.21
CA GLY A 9 10.19 -12.54 12.94
C GLY A 9 10.38 -13.02 14.38
N MET A 10 11.58 -12.90 14.95
CA MET A 10 11.84 -13.35 16.33
C MET A 10 11.29 -12.35 17.35
N PRO A 11 10.67 -12.80 18.45
CA PRO A 11 10.26 -11.92 19.54
C PRO A 11 11.48 -11.35 20.27
N ILE A 12 11.45 -10.05 20.52
CA ILE A 12 12.48 -9.27 21.21
C ILE A 12 11.85 -8.58 22.41
N ASP A 13 12.47 -8.75 23.57
CA ASP A 13 12.18 -7.94 24.76
C ASP A 13 12.80 -6.55 24.58
N THR A 14 11.96 -5.54 24.36
CA THR A 14 12.38 -4.16 24.06
C THR A 14 13.17 -3.51 25.18
N GLU A 15 13.04 -3.98 26.43
CA GLU A 15 13.77 -3.45 27.58
C GLU A 15 15.22 -3.94 27.63
N LYS A 16 15.48 -5.11 27.03
CA LYS A 16 16.82 -5.73 26.96
C LYS A 16 17.47 -5.58 25.60
N ALA A 17 16.74 -5.08 24.61
CA ALA A 17 17.20 -4.95 23.25
C ALA A 17 18.36 -3.93 23.14
N GLN A 18 19.54 -4.44 22.78
CA GLN A 18 20.73 -3.60 22.59
C GLN A 18 20.73 -2.90 21.22
N PHE A 19 20.11 -3.50 20.21
CA PHE A 19 20.12 -3.00 18.84
C PHE A 19 18.76 -2.42 18.46
N LYS A 20 18.75 -1.13 18.16
CA LYS A 20 17.56 -0.41 17.66
C LYS A 20 17.92 0.58 16.56
N ALA A 21 16.92 0.93 15.76
CA ALA A 21 16.98 1.98 14.75
C ALA A 21 15.67 2.77 14.73
N GLU A 22 15.78 4.10 14.61
CA GLU A 22 14.63 4.98 14.39
C GLU A 22 14.48 5.27 12.91
N ILE A 23 13.34 4.91 12.34
CA ILE A 23 13.06 5.05 10.92
C ILE A 23 11.64 5.58 10.75
N ARG A 24 11.51 6.73 10.07
CA ARG A 24 10.22 7.35 9.71
C ARG A 24 9.26 7.48 10.91
N GLY A 25 9.78 7.82 12.09
CA GLY A 25 9.00 8.01 13.32
C GLY A 25 8.68 6.72 14.09
N GLY A 26 9.08 5.55 13.59
CA GLY A 26 8.99 4.27 14.31
C GLY A 26 10.34 3.84 14.88
N THR A 27 10.32 3.15 16.02
CA THR A 27 11.50 2.45 16.57
C THR A 27 11.41 0.97 16.23
N TYR A 28 12.45 0.44 15.61
CA TYR A 28 12.61 -0.98 15.27
C TYR A 28 13.72 -1.58 16.14
N TYR A 29 13.51 -2.81 16.60
CA TYR A 29 14.47 -3.54 17.42
C TYR A 29 14.96 -4.78 16.68
N PHE A 30 16.22 -5.14 16.91
CA PHE A 30 16.92 -6.21 16.20
C PHE A 30 17.61 -7.12 17.21
N CYS A 31 17.65 -8.42 16.92
CA CYS A 31 18.29 -9.36 17.83
C CYS A 31 19.83 -9.25 17.80
N ASN A 32 20.40 -8.75 16.71
CA ASN A 32 21.84 -8.53 16.54
C ASN A 32 22.14 -7.35 15.59
N GLU A 33 23.42 -6.96 15.52
CA GLU A 33 23.88 -5.87 14.66
C GLU A 33 23.74 -6.17 13.16
N GLU A 34 23.90 -7.43 12.75
CA GLU A 34 23.77 -7.85 11.35
C GLU A 34 22.35 -7.64 10.82
N HIS A 35 21.32 -7.97 11.61
CA HIS A 35 19.92 -7.74 11.24
C HIS A 35 19.62 -6.25 11.14
N LYS A 36 20.12 -5.45 12.09
CA LYS A 36 20.00 -3.99 12.02
C LYS A 36 20.64 -3.46 10.73
N ARG A 37 21.86 -3.92 10.42
CA ARG A 37 22.58 -3.52 9.22
C ARG A 37 21.85 -3.94 7.95
N SER A 38 21.44 -5.20 7.87
CA SER A 38 20.65 -5.74 6.77
C SER A 38 19.36 -4.94 6.56
N PHE A 39 18.63 -4.59 7.62
CA PHE A 39 17.41 -3.78 7.53
C PHE A 39 17.65 -2.36 7.01
N LEU A 40 18.78 -1.75 7.38
CA LEU A 40 19.15 -0.39 6.98
C LEU A 40 19.70 -0.34 5.56
N GLU A 41 20.44 -1.37 5.15
CA GLU A 41 21.10 -1.45 3.85
C GLU A 41 20.22 -2.11 2.78
N SER A 42 19.18 -2.86 3.16
CA SER A 42 18.28 -3.52 2.21
C SER A 42 17.58 -2.48 1.32
N PRO A 43 17.64 -2.65 -0.01
CA PRO A 43 16.96 -1.76 -0.92
C PRO A 43 15.46 -1.82 -0.67
N ARG A 44 14.82 -0.65 -0.56
CA ARG A 44 13.37 -0.52 -0.42
C ARG A 44 12.77 -0.24 -1.78
N ILE A 45 11.72 -0.98 -2.13
CA ILE A 45 11.06 -0.86 -3.43
C ILE A 45 9.82 -0.01 -3.26
N ALA A 46 9.70 1.05 -4.06
CA ALA A 46 8.45 1.77 -4.25
C ALA A 46 7.86 1.33 -5.60
N TYR A 47 6.76 0.58 -5.56
CA TYR A 47 6.09 0.05 -6.75
C TYR A 47 4.92 0.95 -7.14
N PHE A 48 5.10 1.74 -8.20
CA PHE A 48 4.08 2.65 -8.71
C PHE A 48 3.29 2.00 -9.83
N SER A 49 1.96 2.00 -9.69
CA SER A 49 1.04 1.63 -10.76
C SER A 49 -0.16 2.55 -10.76
N MET A 50 -0.66 2.88 -11.94
CA MET A 50 -1.89 3.67 -12.08
C MET A 50 -3.13 2.93 -11.57
N GLU A 51 -3.07 1.59 -11.52
CA GLU A 51 -4.14 0.72 -11.05
C GLU A 51 -3.57 -0.40 -10.18
N VAL A 52 -4.31 -0.80 -9.15
CA VAL A 52 -4.01 -1.99 -8.34
C VAL A 52 -5.32 -2.71 -8.01
N GLY A 53 -5.41 -3.98 -8.40
CA GLY A 53 -6.49 -4.88 -8.03
C GLY A 53 -6.16 -5.63 -6.75
N LEU A 54 -6.51 -5.04 -5.60
CA LEU A 54 -6.19 -5.60 -4.29
C LEU A 54 -7.33 -6.48 -3.74
N LYS A 55 -8.56 -6.01 -3.89
CA LYS A 55 -9.81 -6.65 -3.48
C LYS A 55 -10.89 -6.28 -4.48
N SER A 56 -11.84 -7.17 -4.71
CA SER A 56 -12.94 -6.93 -5.65
C SER A 56 -13.82 -5.75 -5.23
N GLU A 57 -13.92 -5.45 -3.94
CA GLU A 57 -14.71 -4.33 -3.40
C GLU A 57 -13.96 -2.99 -3.40
N MET A 58 -12.68 -3.00 -3.79
CA MET A 58 -11.84 -1.80 -3.92
C MET A 58 -11.67 -1.48 -5.40
N PRO A 59 -12.47 -0.56 -5.96
CA PRO A 59 -12.50 -0.32 -7.39
C PRO A 59 -11.36 0.63 -7.81
N THR A 60 -10.13 0.21 -7.56
CA THR A 60 -8.87 0.90 -7.90
C THR A 60 -8.20 0.30 -9.14
N TYR A 61 -8.95 -0.46 -9.94
CA TYR A 61 -8.49 -1.04 -11.19
C TYR A 61 -9.65 -1.28 -12.17
N SER A 62 -9.30 -1.43 -13.44
CA SER A 62 -10.26 -1.61 -14.54
C SER A 62 -10.03 -2.89 -15.34
N GLY A 63 -8.84 -3.50 -15.22
CA GLY A 63 -8.50 -4.70 -15.98
C GLY A 63 -7.09 -5.23 -15.72
N GLY A 64 -6.45 -5.73 -16.78
CA GLY A 64 -5.21 -6.52 -16.70
C GLY A 64 -4.04 -5.81 -16.02
N LEU A 65 -3.91 -4.48 -16.16
CA LEU A 65 -2.86 -3.70 -15.49
C LEU A 65 -2.98 -3.82 -13.97
N GLY A 66 -4.17 -3.52 -13.42
CA GLY A 66 -4.39 -3.60 -11.98
C GLY A 66 -4.34 -5.03 -11.46
N VAL A 67 -4.82 -6.02 -12.22
CA VAL A 67 -4.69 -7.44 -11.85
C VAL A 67 -3.23 -7.83 -11.72
N LEU A 68 -2.41 -7.54 -12.74
CA LEU A 68 -0.98 -7.83 -12.71
C LEU A 68 -0.26 -7.11 -11.56
N ALA A 69 -0.61 -5.84 -11.32
CA ALA A 69 -0.07 -5.08 -10.19
C ALA A 69 -0.46 -5.73 -8.85
N GLY A 70 -1.71 -6.16 -8.68
CA GLY A 70 -2.19 -6.89 -7.51
C GLY A 70 -1.44 -8.20 -7.27
N ASP A 71 -1.27 -9.01 -8.31
CA ASP A 71 -0.53 -10.29 -8.24
C ASP A 71 0.96 -10.08 -7.93
N THR A 72 1.55 -9.00 -8.46
CA THR A 72 2.93 -8.61 -8.17
C THR A 72 3.09 -8.24 -6.69
N ILE A 73 2.15 -7.45 -6.15
CA ILE A 73 2.15 -7.04 -4.75
C ILE A 73 1.96 -8.25 -3.83
N ARG A 74 1.02 -9.14 -4.17
CA ARG A 74 0.78 -10.38 -3.42
C ARG A 74 2.01 -11.27 -3.39
N SER A 75 2.62 -11.50 -4.55
CA SER A 75 3.86 -12.29 -4.65
C SER A 75 5.01 -11.64 -3.87
N GLY A 76 5.13 -10.31 -3.91
CA GLY A 76 6.07 -9.55 -3.11
C GLY A 76 5.86 -9.74 -1.60
N ALA A 77 4.60 -9.75 -1.15
CA ALA A 77 4.25 -10.02 0.24
C ALA A 77 4.58 -11.46 0.66
N ASP A 78 4.25 -12.46 -0.15
CA ASP A 78 4.55 -13.88 0.09
C ASP A 78 6.07 -14.11 0.23
N LEU A 79 6.87 -13.39 -0.57
CA LEU A 79 8.33 -13.42 -0.54
C LEU A 79 8.96 -12.47 0.50
N LYS A 80 8.15 -11.73 1.26
CA LYS A 80 8.60 -10.73 2.25
C LYS A 80 9.53 -9.66 1.66
N ILE A 81 9.31 -9.29 0.41
CA ILE A 81 10.06 -8.21 -0.25
C ILE A 81 9.70 -6.87 0.42
N PRO A 82 10.69 -6.02 0.77
CA PRO A 82 10.45 -4.71 1.37
C PRO A 82 9.91 -3.71 0.33
N LEU A 83 8.64 -3.90 -0.02
CA LEU A 83 7.92 -3.18 -1.08
C LEU A 83 6.78 -2.35 -0.51
N VAL A 84 6.65 -1.12 -0.97
CA VAL A 84 5.47 -0.27 -0.77
C VAL A 84 4.83 -0.01 -2.13
N ALA A 85 3.59 -0.45 -2.30
CA ALA A 85 2.81 -0.17 -3.50
C ALA A 85 2.12 1.18 -3.39
N VAL A 86 2.14 1.95 -4.47
CA VAL A 86 1.52 3.27 -4.58
C VAL A 86 0.63 3.30 -5.81
N THR A 87 -0.62 3.69 -5.61
CA THR A 87 -1.60 3.83 -6.68
C THR A 87 -2.50 5.04 -6.47
N LEU A 88 -3.27 5.38 -7.51
CA LEU A 88 -4.26 6.45 -7.44
C LEU A 88 -5.51 5.95 -6.73
N LEU A 89 -6.04 6.78 -5.83
CA LEU A 89 -7.29 6.50 -5.14
C LEU A 89 -8.47 7.20 -5.83
N SER A 90 -9.05 6.53 -6.81
CA SER A 90 -10.25 7.02 -7.51
C SER A 90 -11.47 7.02 -6.58
N ARG A 91 -12.28 8.08 -6.63
CA ARG A 91 -13.52 8.18 -5.85
C ARG A 91 -14.66 7.32 -6.40
N LYS A 92 -14.51 6.85 -7.64
CA LYS A 92 -15.44 5.99 -8.34
C LYS A 92 -14.67 4.87 -9.02
N GLY A 93 -15.28 3.71 -9.12
CA GLY A 93 -14.78 2.61 -9.93
C GLY A 93 -14.88 2.86 -11.42
N TYR A 94 -14.41 1.88 -12.19
CA TYR A 94 -14.40 1.94 -13.64
C TYR A 94 -15.82 1.99 -14.20
N LEU A 95 -16.61 0.93 -13.97
CA LEU A 95 -18.02 0.88 -14.30
C LEU A 95 -18.72 -0.23 -13.52
N LYS A 96 -19.97 0.01 -13.14
CA LYS A 96 -20.88 -1.04 -12.70
C LYS A 96 -21.78 -1.44 -13.85
N GLN A 97 -21.57 -2.65 -14.36
CA GLN A 97 -22.28 -3.18 -15.52
C GLN A 97 -23.62 -3.80 -15.12
N LYS A 98 -24.66 -3.56 -15.93
CA LYS A 98 -25.91 -4.33 -15.92
C LYS A 98 -26.26 -4.72 -17.36
N ILE A 99 -26.60 -5.98 -17.60
CA ILE A 99 -27.08 -6.45 -18.89
C ILE A 99 -28.61 -6.50 -18.85
N THR A 100 -29.28 -5.95 -19.86
CA THR A 100 -30.75 -6.01 -20.00
C THR A 100 -31.20 -7.37 -20.53
N ASP A 101 -32.50 -7.65 -20.44
CA ASP A 101 -33.08 -8.86 -21.04
C ASP A 101 -32.93 -8.89 -22.57
N SER A 102 -32.75 -7.73 -23.22
CA SER A 102 -32.43 -7.59 -24.65
C SER A 102 -30.95 -7.79 -24.99
N GLY A 103 -30.09 -7.95 -23.99
CA GLY A 103 -28.63 -8.09 -24.18
C GLY A 103 -27.86 -6.77 -24.26
N ASP A 104 -28.51 -5.64 -24.01
CA ASP A 104 -27.85 -4.32 -24.02
C ASP A 104 -27.07 -4.10 -22.71
N GLN A 105 -25.91 -3.45 -22.83
CA GLN A 105 -25.12 -3.02 -21.67
C GLN A 105 -25.59 -1.66 -21.16
N LEU A 106 -25.90 -1.60 -19.87
CA LEU A 106 -26.12 -0.37 -19.11
C LEU A 106 -24.94 -0.15 -18.14
N GLU A 107 -24.53 1.10 -18.02
CA GLU A 107 -23.40 1.53 -17.19
C GLU A 107 -23.87 2.44 -16.06
N TYR A 108 -23.39 2.15 -14.86
CA TYR A 108 -23.65 2.95 -13.67
C TYR A 108 -22.34 3.33 -12.99
N PRO A 109 -22.30 4.50 -12.32
CA PRO A 109 -21.20 4.82 -11.42
C PRO A 109 -21.05 3.74 -10.34
N GLU A 110 -19.81 3.32 -10.10
CA GLU A 110 -19.48 2.50 -8.95
C GLU A 110 -18.98 3.40 -7.82
N ASP A 111 -19.91 3.82 -6.97
CA ASP A 111 -19.57 4.59 -5.78
C ASP A 111 -19.03 3.65 -4.69
N TRP A 112 -18.00 4.13 -3.98
CA TRP A 112 -17.45 3.44 -2.83
C TRP A 112 -16.93 4.45 -1.82
N ASP A 113 -16.73 3.98 -0.59
CA ASP A 113 -16.16 4.78 0.50
C ASP A 113 -14.79 4.23 0.89
N PRO A 114 -13.69 4.91 0.49
CA PRO A 114 -12.34 4.48 0.84
C PRO A 114 -12.12 4.32 2.33
N SER A 115 -12.85 5.05 3.19
CA SER A 115 -12.67 4.98 4.64
C SER A 115 -13.09 3.66 5.27
N ARG A 116 -13.83 2.82 4.53
CA ARG A 116 -14.21 1.47 4.97
C ARG A 116 -13.05 0.48 4.95
N SER A 117 -12.00 0.74 4.18
CA SER A 117 -10.86 -0.18 4.02
C SER A 117 -9.50 0.50 4.15
N LEU A 118 -9.47 1.83 4.11
CA LEU A 118 -8.25 2.62 4.16
C LEU A 118 -8.32 3.63 5.30
N ARG A 119 -7.15 3.96 5.87
CA ARG A 119 -7.01 5.07 6.81
C ARG A 119 -6.31 6.26 6.14
N PRO A 120 -6.78 7.50 6.35
CA PRO A 120 -6.06 8.66 5.85
C PRO A 120 -4.77 8.87 6.65
N LEU A 121 -3.70 9.22 5.96
CA LEU A 121 -2.46 9.67 6.59
C LEU A 121 -2.53 11.19 6.83
N PRO A 122 -1.93 11.71 7.92
CA PRO A 122 -2.00 13.14 8.27
C PRO A 122 -1.17 14.03 7.34
N GLU A 123 -0.18 13.46 6.66
CA GLU A 123 0.74 14.18 5.79
C GLU A 123 0.06 14.62 4.51
N THR A 124 0.44 15.82 4.06
CA THR A 124 -0.05 16.43 2.83
C THR A 124 1.14 17.01 2.09
N VAL A 125 1.15 16.84 0.76
CA VAL A 125 2.22 17.34 -0.11
C VAL A 125 1.61 18.23 -1.18
N ASN A 126 2.29 19.32 -1.53
CA ASN A 126 1.92 20.16 -2.66
C ASN A 126 2.74 19.74 -3.89
N VAL A 127 2.07 19.51 -5.02
CA VAL A 127 2.68 19.13 -6.29
C VAL A 127 2.22 20.10 -7.36
N ARG A 128 3.14 20.56 -8.22
CA ARG A 128 2.78 21.44 -9.32
C ARG A 128 2.35 20.64 -10.55
N ILE A 129 1.12 20.82 -11.01
CA ILE A 129 0.56 20.12 -12.18
C ILE A 129 -0.08 21.15 -13.11
N GLY A 130 0.39 21.22 -14.36
CA GLY A 130 -0.15 22.15 -15.36
C GLY A 130 -0.10 23.62 -14.92
N GLY A 131 0.96 24.02 -14.20
CA GLY A 131 1.12 25.37 -13.66
C GLY A 131 0.41 25.64 -12.33
N ASN A 132 -0.57 24.80 -11.95
CA ASN A 132 -1.32 24.91 -10.71
C ASN A 132 -0.66 24.16 -9.56
N GLU A 133 -0.81 24.66 -8.33
CA GLU A 133 -0.44 23.92 -7.13
C GLU A 133 -1.60 22.98 -6.73
N VAL A 134 -1.30 21.69 -6.66
CA VAL A 134 -2.26 20.63 -6.30
C VAL A 134 -1.84 20.01 -4.98
N LYS A 135 -2.74 20.09 -3.99
CA LYS A 135 -2.54 19.51 -2.68
C LYS A 135 -2.99 18.05 -2.69
N ILE A 136 -2.07 17.12 -2.42
CA ILE A 136 -2.34 15.68 -2.37
C ILE A 136 -2.22 15.15 -0.95
N LYS A 137 -3.06 14.17 -0.60
CA LYS A 137 -3.01 13.41 0.63
C LYS A 137 -3.02 11.91 0.32
N SER A 138 -2.44 11.11 1.20
CA SER A 138 -2.40 9.65 1.05
C SER A 138 -3.40 8.95 1.97
N TRP A 139 -3.76 7.74 1.56
CA TRP A 139 -4.46 6.77 2.38
C TRP A 139 -3.61 5.51 2.43
N ILE A 140 -3.63 4.81 3.55
CA ILE A 140 -2.93 3.55 3.75
C ILE A 140 -3.92 2.40 3.87
N TYR A 141 -3.59 1.29 3.22
CA TYR A 141 -4.24 0.00 3.37
C TYR A 141 -3.39 -0.82 4.35
N ASP A 142 -3.99 -1.28 5.44
CA ASP A 142 -3.32 -2.10 6.47
C ASP A 142 -3.55 -3.60 6.25
#